data_AF-A0A3N5ULI5-F1
#
_entry.id   AF-A0A3N5ULI5-F1
#
_cell.length_a   1.000
_cell.length_b   1.000
_cell.length_c   1.000
_cell.angle_alpha   90.00
_cell.angle_beta   90.00
_cell.angle_gamma   90.00
#
_symmetry.space_group_name_H-M   'P 1'
#
loop_
_entity.id
_entity.type
_entity.pdbx_description
1 polymer ?
#
loop_
_entity_poly.entity_id
_entity_poly.type
_entity_poly.pdbx_seq_one_letter_code
_entity_poly.pdbx_strand_id
1 'polypeptide(L)' 'MNEIIEGDEIIKKEARGLDDYDLGEVQDLNEQFVVTKRGVVDKDKFFLPREKAVKFDGNKIWFSVTKDEAKAYKHD' A
#
# COMPACT_ATOMS: atom_id res chain seq x y z
N MET A 1 -7.77 21.30 -2.70
CA MET A 1 -7.76 20.44 -1.51
C MET A 1 -7.94 19.02 -2.03
N ASN A 2 -6.86 18.23 -2.10
CA ASN A 2 -6.95 16.82 -2.44
C ASN A 2 -7.03 16.04 -1.13
N GLU A 3 -8.23 15.91 -0.58
CA GLU A 3 -8.59 15.08 0.58
C GLU A 3 -8.51 13.57 0.27
N ILE A 4 -7.46 13.13 -0.44
CA ILE A 4 -7.35 11.75 -0.88
C ILE A 4 -6.57 10.99 0.19
N ILE A 5 -7.20 10.73 1.33
CA ILE A 5 -6.63 10.02 2.49
C ILE A 5 -5.81 10.95 3.40
N GLU A 6 -6.37 11.31 4.56
CA GLU A 6 -5.55 11.75 5.69
C GLU A 6 -4.61 10.59 6.03
N GLY A 7 -3.31 10.80 5.86
CA GLY A 7 -2.33 9.72 5.90
C GLY A 7 -2.40 8.87 7.16
N ASP A 8 -2.64 9.50 8.30
CA ASP A 8 -2.80 8.85 9.59
C ASP A 8 -3.92 7.79 9.61
N GLU A 9 -4.98 7.95 8.82
CA GLU A 9 -6.10 7.00 8.82
C GLU A 9 -5.76 5.66 8.18
N ILE A 10 -4.79 5.64 7.24
CA ILE A 10 -4.36 4.40 6.57
C ILE A 10 -3.12 3.76 7.18
N ILE A 11 -2.44 4.42 8.11
CA ILE A 11 -1.32 3.82 8.86
C ILE A 11 -1.83 2.58 9.62
N LYS A 12 -1.03 1.50 9.62
CA LYS A 12 -1.35 0.17 10.19
C LYS A 12 -2.54 -0.55 9.55
N LYS A 13 -3.00 -0.10 8.38
CA LYS A 13 -4.06 -0.78 7.63
C LYS A 13 -3.47 -1.81 6.69
N GLU A 14 -4.27 -2.82 6.35
CA GLU A 14 -3.86 -3.82 5.35
C GLU A 14 -3.92 -3.21 3.94
N ALA A 15 -2.83 -3.35 3.20
CA ALA A 15 -2.75 -3.01 1.79
C ALA A 15 -2.93 -4.27 0.93
N ARG A 16 -3.83 -4.17 -0.04
CA ARG A 16 -4.17 -5.24 -0.98
C ARG A 16 -4.02 -4.74 -2.41
N GLY A 17 -3.49 -5.58 -3.28
CA GLY A 17 -3.43 -5.35 -4.71
C GLY A 17 -4.65 -5.89 -5.44
N LEU A 18 -4.52 -5.96 -6.76
CA LEU A 18 -5.44 -6.71 -7.61
C LEU A 18 -5.38 -8.20 -7.25
N ASP A 19 -6.50 -8.90 -7.48
CA ASP A 19 -6.64 -10.33 -7.16
C ASP A 19 -6.37 -10.67 -5.68
N ASP A 20 -6.67 -9.74 -4.77
CA ASP A 20 -6.42 -9.84 -3.33
C ASP A 20 -4.92 -10.02 -2.96
N TYR A 21 -4.02 -9.63 -3.86
CA TYR A 21 -2.58 -9.78 -3.63
C TYR A 21 -2.15 -9.05 -2.36
N ASP A 22 -1.54 -9.78 -1.44
CA ASP A 22 -1.07 -9.24 -0.16
C ASP A 22 0.13 -8.32 -0.39
N LEU A 23 -0.07 -7.02 -0.13
CA LEU A 23 0.98 -5.98 -0.13
C LEU A 23 1.47 -5.66 1.28
N GLY A 24 0.92 -6.34 2.30
CA GLY A 24 1.30 -6.20 3.70
C GLY A 24 0.59 -5.05 4.41
N GLU A 25 1.21 -4.54 5.46
CA GLU A 25 0.66 -3.47 6.30
C GLU A 25 1.26 -2.12 5.92
N VAL A 26 0.44 -1.08 5.83
CA VAL A 26 0.90 0.30 5.64
C VAL A 26 1.70 0.73 6.87
N GLN A 27 2.97 1.03 6.67
CA GLN A 27 3.87 1.52 7.71
C GLN A 27 3.95 3.05 7.70
N ASP A 28 3.97 3.62 6.50
CA ASP A 28 4.18 5.04 6.25
C ASP A 28 3.48 5.43 4.95
N LEU A 29 3.29 6.73 4.75
CA LEU A 29 2.96 7.28 3.44
C LEU A 29 3.58 8.67 3.32
N ASN A 30 3.78 9.09 2.08
CA ASN A 30 4.14 10.45 1.73
C ASN A 30 3.15 10.95 0.67
N GLU A 31 3.36 12.17 0.17
CA GLU A 31 2.44 12.79 -0.79
C GLU A 31 2.28 11.98 -2.08
N GLN A 32 3.28 11.19 -2.45
CA GLN A 32 3.36 10.46 -3.73
C GLN A 32 3.17 8.94 -3.59
N PHE A 33 3.61 8.35 -2.47
CA PHE A 33 3.73 6.91 -2.27
C PHE A 33 3.21 6.48 -0.90
N VAL A 34 2.63 5.29 -0.85
CA VAL A 34 2.28 4.55 0.35
C VAL A 34 3.33 3.46 0.56
N VAL A 35 3.95 3.48 1.72
CA VAL A 35 4.99 2.53 2.11
C VAL A 35 4.35 1.40 2.89
N THR A 36 4.40 0.19 2.33
CA THR A 36 3.85 -1.00 2.97
C THR A 36 4.95 -2.00 3.26
N LYS A 37 4.67 -2.89 4.20
CA LYS A 37 5.61 -3.90 4.64
C LYS A 37 4.92 -5.23 4.80
N ARG A 38 5.46 -6.23 4.12
CA ARG A 38 4.95 -7.59 4.12
C ARG A 38 5.97 -8.51 4.78
N GLY A 39 5.49 -9.41 5.61
CA GLY A 39 6.32 -10.40 6.29
C GLY A 39 6.96 -9.88 7.60
N VAL A 40 7.16 -10.80 8.53
CA VAL A 40 7.72 -10.51 9.87
C VAL A 40 9.23 -10.77 9.90
N VAL A 41 9.67 -11.79 9.15
CA VAL A 41 11.06 -12.29 9.11
C VAL A 41 11.81 -11.66 7.93
N ASP A 42 11.33 -11.88 6.71
CA ASP A 42 11.77 -11.18 5.50
C ASP A 42 10.82 -10.00 5.25
N LYS A 43 11.33 -8.80 5.54
CA LYS A 43 10.55 -7.56 5.55
C LYS A 43 10.53 -6.96 4.16
N ASP A 44 9.67 -7.49 3.30
CA ASP A 44 9.48 -6.93 1.96
C ASP A 44 8.82 -5.56 2.07
N LYS A 45 9.54 -4.51 1.63
CA LYS A 45 9.06 -3.13 1.66
C LYS A 45 8.60 -2.73 0.27
N PHE A 46 7.38 -2.21 0.16
CA PHE A 46 6.83 -1.74 -1.11
C PHE A 46 6.58 -0.24 -1.06
N PHE A 47 6.91 0.44 -2.16
CA PHE A 47 6.63 1.87 -2.35
C PHE A 47 5.56 2.02 -3.42
N LEU A 48 4.30 1.94 -2.99
CA LEU A 48 3.14 1.92 -3.88
C LEU A 48 2.73 3.34 -4.24
N PRO A 49 2.50 3.69 -5.51
CA PRO A 49 2.01 5.02 -5.86
C PRO A 49 0.62 5.27 -5.24
N ARG A 50 0.42 6.41 -4.58
CA ARG A 50 -0.89 6.79 -4.01
C ARG A 50 -1.96 6.87 -5.08
N GLU A 51 -1.61 7.27 -6.31
CA GLU A 51 -2.51 7.31 -7.46
C GLU A 51 -3.09 5.94 -7.84
N LYS A 52 -2.44 4.85 -7.42
CA LYS A 52 -2.94 3.49 -7.64
C LYS A 52 -3.95 3.06 -6.58
N ALA A 53 -4.13 3.80 -5.48
CA ALA A 53 -5.14 3.50 -4.48
C ALA A 53 -6.54 3.72 -5.07
N VAL A 54 -7.33 2.66 -5.17
CA VAL A 54 -8.66 2.68 -5.79
C VAL A 54 -9.79 2.61 -4.79
N LYS A 55 -9.55 2.06 -3.60
CA LYS A 55 -10.59 1.88 -2.58
C LYS A 55 -9.98 1.86 -1.18
N PHE A 56 -10.69 2.44 -0.22
CA PHE A 56 -10.40 2.31 1.21
C PHE A 56 -11.71 2.08 1.96
N ASP A 57 -11.71 1.11 2.89
CA ASP A 57 -12.88 0.72 3.68
C ASP A 57 -12.69 1.03 5.18
N GLY A 58 -11.72 1.88 5.55
CA GLY A 58 -11.39 2.17 6.95
C GLY A 58 -10.45 1.14 7.60
N ASN A 59 -10.50 -0.12 7.16
CA ASN A 59 -9.61 -1.19 7.64
C ASN A 59 -8.59 -1.66 6.60
N LYS A 60 -8.98 -1.67 5.32
CA LYS A 60 -8.15 -2.15 4.21
C LYS A 60 -8.15 -1.14 3.08
N ILE A 61 -7.00 -1.00 2.44
CA ILE A 61 -6.79 -0.18 1.24
C ILE A 61 -6.45 -1.09 0.06
N TRP A 62 -7.12 -0.87 -1.07
CA TRP A 62 -6.89 -1.60 -2.31
C TRP A 62 -6.17 -0.71 -3.32
N PHE A 63 -5.15 -1.28 -3.94
CA PHE A 63 -4.38 -0.69 -5.02
C PHE A 63 -4.65 -1.44 -6.32
N SER A 64 -4.79 -0.70 -7.42
CA SER A 64 -4.81 -1.24 -8.78
C SER A 64 -3.39 -1.60 -9.23
N VAL A 65 -2.75 -2.48 -8.47
CA VAL A 65 -1.39 -2.97 -8.67
C VAL A 65 -1.46 -4.48 -8.77
N THR A 66 -0.98 -5.02 -9.88
CA THR A 66 -0.85 -6.47 -10.07
C THR A 66 0.32 -7.05 -9.27
N LYS A 67 0.34 -8.36 -9.08
CA LYS A 67 1.49 -9.06 -8.46
C LYS A 67 2.82 -8.76 -9.15
N ASP A 68 2.81 -8.55 -10.46
CA ASP A 68 4.03 -8.31 -11.22
C ASP A 68 4.51 -6.85 -11.07
N GLU A 69 3.58 -5.88 -11.14
CA GLU A 69 3.89 -4.48 -10.80
C GLU A 69 4.35 -4.33 -9.34
N ALA A 70 3.76 -5.09 -8.40
CA ALA A 70 4.16 -5.05 -7.00
C ALA A 70 5.66 -5.41 -6.82
N LYS A 71 6.20 -6.33 -7.61
CA LYS A 71 7.65 -6.64 -7.58
C LYS A 71 8.50 -5.45 -8.03
N ALA A 72 8.00 -4.62 -8.96
CA ALA A 72 8.71 -3.42 -9.41
C ALA A 72 8.71 -2.31 -8.34
N TYR A 73 7.67 -2.28 -7.49
CA TYR A 73 7.59 -1.37 -6.34
C TYR A 73 8.27 -1.92 -5.08
N LYS A 74 8.71 -3.18 -5.09
CA LYS A 74 9.46 -3.78 -3.99
C LYS A 74 10.87 -3.19 -3.95
N HIS A 75 11.30 -2.77 -2.78
CA HIS A 75 12.66 -2.33 -2.51
C HIS A 75 13.28 -3.22 -1.43
N ASP A 76 14.54 -3.60 -1.61
CA ASP A 76 15.35 -4.38 -0.67
C ASP A 76 15.97 -3.46 0.40
#